data_AF-A0A8C6CSA4-F1
#
_entry.id   AF-A0A8C6CSA4-F1
#
_cell.length_a   1.000
_cell.length_b   1.000
_cell.length_c   1.000
_cell.angle_alpha   90.00
_cell.angle_beta   90.00
_cell.angle_gamma   90.00
#
_symmetry.space_group_name_H-M   'P 1'
#
loop_
_entity.id
_entity.type
_entity.pdbx_description
1 polymer ?
#
loop_
_entity_poly.entity_id
_entity_poly.type
_entity_poly.pdbx_seq_one_letter_code
_entity_poly.pdbx_strand_id
1 'polypeptide(L)'
;MLPVWFTANLDIVATYIQEPNEDCLYLNVYVPTEDGSGAKKQGEDLADNDGDEDEDIRDSGAKPVMVYIHGGSYMEGTGNMIDGSVLASYGNVIVITLNYRVGVLGFLSTGDQAAKGNYGLLDQIQALRWVSENIAFFGGDPRRITVFGSGIGASCVSLLTLSHHSEGLFQRAIIQSGSALSSWAVNYQPVKYTSLLADKVGCNVLDTVDMVDCLRQKSAKELVEQDIQPARYHVAFGPVIDGDVIPDDPEILMEQGEFLNYDIMLGVNQGEGLKFVEGVVDPEDGVSGTDFDYSVSTLWTICMAILRVRTPCGRPSSSCTQTGQTVTILRPAVRHWWHSSLTTSGWSPQW
;
A
#
# COMPACT_ATOMS: atom_id res chain seq x y z
N MET A 1 -3.75 8.76 5.30
CA MET A 1 -2.96 9.00 6.53
C MET A 1 -1.57 8.49 6.27
N LEU A 2 -0.56 9.25 6.69
CA LEU A 2 0.82 8.82 6.62
C LEU A 2 1.13 7.93 7.84
N PRO A 3 1.99 6.92 7.69
CA PRO A 3 2.46 6.14 8.83
C PRO A 3 3.07 7.05 9.90
N VAL A 4 2.89 6.72 11.18
CA VAL A 4 3.40 7.54 12.30
C VAL A 4 4.91 7.77 12.17
N TRP A 5 5.65 6.76 11.75
CA TRP A 5 7.10 6.86 11.50
C TRP A 5 7.45 7.86 10.38
N PHE A 6 6.58 8.02 9.38
CA PHE A 6 6.76 9.02 8.31
C PHE A 6 6.53 10.43 8.86
N THR A 7 5.45 10.63 9.62
CA THR A 7 5.13 11.94 10.22
C THR A 7 6.10 12.38 11.31
N ALA A 8 6.71 11.43 12.03
CA ALA A 8 7.67 11.73 13.09
C ALA A 8 9.07 12.07 12.56
N ASN A 9 9.34 11.82 11.27
CA ASN A 9 10.64 12.02 10.64
C ASN A 9 10.56 12.98 9.45
N LEU A 10 9.61 13.92 9.45
CA LEU A 10 9.42 14.87 8.34
C LEU A 10 10.69 15.63 7.97
N ASP A 11 11.54 15.99 8.94
CA ASP A 11 12.81 16.66 8.68
C ASP A 11 13.79 15.77 7.89
N ILE A 12 13.79 14.45 8.16
CA ILE A 12 14.58 13.47 7.42
C ILE A 12 13.98 13.23 6.04
N VAL A 13 12.66 13.12 5.95
CA VAL A 13 11.97 12.98 4.65
C VAL A 13 12.26 14.20 3.77
N ALA A 14 12.29 15.40 4.35
CA ALA A 14 12.58 16.65 3.64
C ALA A 14 14.01 16.68 3.06
N THR A 15 15.00 15.97 3.63
CA THR A 15 16.34 15.90 3.02
C THR A 15 16.36 15.04 1.75
N TYR A 16 15.44 14.09 1.59
CA TYR A 16 15.33 13.26 0.39
C TYR A 16 14.51 13.90 -0.74
N ILE A 17 13.77 14.99 -0.46
CA ILE A 17 12.82 15.63 -1.40
C ILE A 17 13.26 17.07 -1.74
N GLN A 18 14.54 17.42 -1.57
CA GLN A 18 15.01 18.81 -1.76
C GLN A 18 15.00 19.27 -3.24
N GLU A 19 15.17 18.34 -4.19
CA GLU A 19 15.23 18.65 -5.63
C GLU A 19 14.22 17.79 -6.42
N PRO A 20 12.90 18.07 -6.30
CA PRO A 20 11.90 17.33 -7.05
C PRO A 20 12.00 17.64 -8.55
N ASN A 21 11.91 16.60 -9.39
CA ASN A 21 11.92 16.69 -10.84
C ASN A 21 10.84 15.77 -11.44
N GLU A 22 10.29 16.12 -12.60
CA GLU A 22 9.40 15.22 -13.36
C GLU A 22 10.15 14.01 -13.90
N ASP A 23 11.45 14.18 -14.19
CA ASP A 23 12.38 13.08 -14.43
C ASP A 23 12.72 12.41 -13.09
N CYS A 24 11.87 11.48 -12.66
CA CYS A 24 11.96 10.80 -11.37
C CYS A 24 11.85 9.28 -11.43
N LEU A 25 11.71 8.68 -12.61
CA LEU A 25 11.49 7.24 -12.78
C LEU A 25 12.79 6.43 -12.65
N TYR A 26 13.29 6.38 -11.42
CA TYR A 26 14.52 5.68 -11.03
C TYR A 26 14.21 4.59 -9.99
N LEU A 27 15.11 3.61 -9.91
CA LEU A 27 15.12 2.58 -8.88
C LEU A 27 16.54 2.41 -8.30
N ASN A 28 16.62 1.98 -7.06
CA ASN A 28 17.85 1.66 -6.34
C ASN A 28 17.93 0.15 -6.17
N VAL A 29 19.10 -0.45 -6.43
CA VAL A 29 19.34 -1.90 -6.29
C VAL A 29 20.38 -2.15 -5.21
N TYR A 30 20.00 -2.87 -4.16
CA TYR A 30 20.85 -3.26 -3.05
C TYR A 30 21.18 -4.75 -3.17
N VAL A 31 22.41 -5.05 -3.59
CA VAL A 31 22.88 -6.43 -3.78
C VAL A 31 23.78 -6.81 -2.59
N PRO A 32 23.47 -7.88 -1.86
CA PRO A 32 24.35 -8.34 -0.80
C PRO A 32 25.60 -8.98 -1.41
N THR A 33 26.77 -8.58 -0.91
CA THR A 33 28.02 -9.30 -1.20
C THR A 33 28.02 -10.59 -0.41
N GLU A 34 28.44 -11.70 -1.05
CA GLU A 34 28.73 -12.92 -0.32
C GLU A 34 29.74 -12.61 0.80
N ASP A 35 29.54 -13.20 1.97
CA ASP A 35 30.59 -13.22 2.98
C ASP A 35 31.85 -13.71 2.28
N GLY A 36 32.91 -12.88 2.28
CA GLY A 36 34.18 -13.25 1.67
C GLY A 36 34.59 -14.65 2.13
N SER A 37 35.36 -15.34 1.30
CA SER A 37 35.84 -16.73 1.37
C SER A 37 36.27 -17.32 2.73
N GLY A 38 36.16 -16.61 3.85
CA GLY A 38 36.32 -17.07 5.23
C GLY A 38 35.04 -17.50 5.96
N ALA A 39 33.83 -17.42 5.37
CA ALA A 39 32.58 -17.92 5.97
C ALA A 39 32.14 -19.31 5.47
N LYS A 40 33.03 -20.06 4.78
CA LYS A 40 32.88 -21.51 4.77
C LYS A 40 32.98 -21.96 6.22
N LYS A 41 31.86 -22.35 6.83
CA LYS A 41 31.88 -23.14 8.06
C LYS A 41 32.86 -24.29 7.84
N GLN A 42 34.01 -24.23 8.49
CA GLN A 42 34.72 -25.43 8.92
C GLN A 42 33.79 -26.10 9.94
N GLY A 43 32.77 -26.79 9.42
CA GLY A 43 31.99 -27.78 10.14
C GLY A 43 32.42 -29.11 9.58
N GLU A 44 33.30 -29.76 10.31
CA GLU A 44 33.97 -31.01 9.98
C GLU A 44 32.98 -32.12 9.61
N ASP A 45 33.32 -32.84 8.54
CA ASP A 45 33.06 -34.24 8.26
C ASP A 45 32.37 -35.04 9.39
N LEU A 46 31.04 -35.18 9.36
CA LEU A 46 30.35 -36.39 9.83
C LEU A 46 29.07 -36.60 9.00
N ALA A 47 29.09 -37.67 8.22
CA ALA A 47 28.00 -38.14 7.40
C ALA A 47 26.77 -38.53 8.23
N ASP A 48 25.59 -38.17 7.72
CA ASP A 48 24.48 -39.12 7.56
C ASP A 48 23.65 -38.71 6.35
N ASN A 49 23.51 -39.65 5.41
CA ASN A 49 22.67 -39.55 4.22
C ASN A 49 21.20 -39.68 4.65
N ASP A 50 20.50 -38.57 4.80
CA ASP A 50 19.04 -38.52 4.68
C ASP A 50 18.69 -37.46 3.63
N GLY A 51 18.12 -37.94 2.52
CA GLY A 51 17.94 -37.18 1.29
C GLY A 51 16.72 -36.25 1.31
N ASP A 52 16.83 -35.15 2.05
CA ASP A 52 16.06 -33.93 1.79
C ASP A 52 17.08 -32.78 1.68
N GLU A 53 17.48 -32.47 0.45
CA GLU A 53 18.29 -31.30 0.12
C GLU A 53 17.43 -30.04 0.33
N ASP A 54 17.26 -29.62 1.58
CA ASP A 54 16.90 -28.24 1.90
C ASP A 54 18.09 -27.36 1.45
N GLU A 55 18.11 -26.97 0.17
CA GLU A 55 19.03 -25.97 -0.35
C GLU A 55 18.93 -24.73 0.57
N ASP A 56 19.97 -24.50 1.37
CA ASP A 56 20.08 -23.30 2.19
C ASP A 56 19.92 -22.10 1.25
N ILE A 57 19.01 -21.15 1.54
CA ILE A 57 18.81 -19.91 0.75
C ILE A 57 20.13 -19.11 0.64
N ARG A 58 21.13 -19.46 1.45
CA ARG A 58 22.49 -18.95 1.44
C ARG A 58 23.41 -19.60 0.41
N ASP A 59 22.95 -20.61 -0.31
CA ASP A 59 23.71 -21.24 -1.37
C ASP A 59 23.89 -20.29 -2.56
N SER A 60 24.99 -20.49 -3.29
CA SER A 60 25.61 -19.68 -4.34
C SER A 60 24.76 -19.45 -5.62
N GLY A 61 23.44 -19.64 -5.54
CA GLY A 61 22.48 -19.44 -6.62
C GLY A 61 21.96 -18.02 -6.78
N ALA A 62 21.18 -17.79 -7.84
CA ALA A 62 20.51 -16.52 -8.09
C ALA A 62 19.58 -16.16 -6.92
N LYS A 63 19.73 -14.98 -6.32
CA LYS A 63 19.11 -14.60 -5.04
C LYS A 63 17.63 -14.21 -5.19
N PRO A 64 16.76 -14.42 -4.18
CA PRO A 64 15.41 -13.84 -4.19
C PRO A 64 15.47 -12.31 -4.29
N VAL A 65 14.42 -11.72 -4.88
CA VAL A 65 14.34 -10.27 -5.11
C VAL A 65 13.14 -9.71 -4.37
N MET A 66 13.34 -8.69 -3.55
CA MET A 66 12.29 -7.98 -2.83
C MET A 66 12.16 -6.55 -3.36
N VAL A 67 11.02 -6.23 -3.95
CA VAL A 67 10.73 -4.91 -4.54
C VAL A 67 9.81 -4.12 -3.62
N TYR A 68 10.32 -3.05 -3.06
CA TYR A 68 9.59 -2.17 -2.13
C TYR A 68 8.86 -1.05 -2.86
N ILE A 69 7.56 -0.94 -2.63
CA ILE A 69 6.72 0.16 -3.08
C ILE A 69 6.43 1.06 -1.88
N HIS A 70 6.90 2.30 -1.95
CA HIS A 70 6.68 3.28 -0.90
C HIS A 70 5.23 3.78 -0.84
N GLY A 71 4.80 4.19 0.36
CA GLY A 71 3.57 4.95 0.56
C GLY A 71 3.79 6.47 0.47
N GLY A 72 2.81 7.23 0.96
CA GLY A 72 2.83 8.71 0.93
C GLY A 72 1.50 9.33 0.47
N SER A 73 0.36 8.74 0.84
CA SER A 73 -0.98 9.22 0.44
C SER A 73 -1.20 9.32 -1.09
N TYR A 74 -0.37 8.65 -1.90
CA TYR A 74 -0.21 8.85 -3.35
C TYR A 74 0.28 10.24 -3.78
N MET A 75 0.49 11.18 -2.85
CA MET A 75 0.82 12.57 -3.14
C MET A 75 2.30 12.89 -2.94
N GLU A 76 3.00 12.07 -2.15
CA GLU A 76 4.37 12.30 -1.73
C GLU A 76 5.13 10.99 -1.49
N GLY A 77 6.39 11.10 -1.05
CA GLY A 77 7.27 9.97 -0.75
C GLY A 77 8.27 9.68 -1.86
N THR A 78 9.25 8.85 -1.52
CA THR A 78 10.30 8.40 -2.44
C THR A 78 10.83 7.05 -1.98
N GLY A 79 11.24 6.19 -2.91
CA GLY A 79 11.96 4.96 -2.59
C GLY A 79 13.28 5.20 -1.87
N ASN A 80 13.85 6.40 -2.00
CA ASN A 80 15.15 6.77 -1.41
C ASN A 80 15.11 6.87 0.12
N MET A 81 13.92 6.99 0.72
CA MET A 81 13.78 7.08 2.18
C MET A 81 14.02 5.74 2.90
N ILE A 82 14.07 4.63 2.14
CA ILE A 82 14.28 3.29 2.66
C ILE A 82 15.65 2.79 2.23
N ASP A 83 16.54 2.56 3.19
CA ASP A 83 17.80 1.89 2.96
C ASP A 83 17.61 0.36 2.95
N GLY A 84 17.79 -0.25 1.78
CA GLY A 84 17.68 -1.70 1.59
C GLY A 84 18.87 -2.51 2.10
N SER A 85 19.98 -1.88 2.52
CA SER A 85 21.26 -2.55 2.78
C SER A 85 21.18 -3.60 3.88
N VAL A 86 20.52 -3.28 5.00
CA VAL A 86 20.40 -4.20 6.15
C VAL A 86 19.57 -5.43 5.77
N LEU A 87 18.42 -5.23 5.12
CA LEU A 87 17.56 -6.34 4.69
C LEU A 87 18.25 -7.20 3.64
N ALA A 88 18.97 -6.58 2.69
CA ALA A 88 19.72 -7.30 1.68
C ALA A 88 20.81 -8.19 2.31
N SER A 89 21.62 -7.62 3.20
CA SER A 89 22.71 -8.33 3.87
C SER A 89 22.21 -9.42 4.81
N TYR A 90 21.25 -9.11 5.69
CA TYR A 90 20.76 -10.06 6.68
C TYR A 90 19.94 -11.19 6.06
N GLY A 91 19.07 -10.86 5.10
CA GLY A 91 18.19 -11.81 4.43
C GLY A 91 18.85 -12.58 3.29
N ASN A 92 20.07 -12.18 2.87
CA ASN A 92 20.72 -12.67 1.64
C ASN A 92 19.78 -12.59 0.41
N VAL A 93 19.12 -11.44 0.25
CA VAL A 93 18.20 -11.13 -0.85
C VAL A 93 18.62 -9.86 -1.56
N ILE A 94 18.25 -9.69 -2.82
CA ILE A 94 18.37 -8.38 -3.48
C ILE A 94 17.16 -7.54 -3.07
N VAL A 95 17.41 -6.32 -2.59
CA VAL A 95 16.34 -5.36 -2.27
C VAL A 95 16.33 -4.28 -3.33
N ILE A 96 15.14 -3.92 -3.80
CA ILE A 96 14.93 -2.85 -4.76
C ILE A 96 13.96 -1.85 -4.16
N THR A 97 14.30 -0.57 -4.20
CA THR A 97 13.35 0.52 -3.93
C THR A 97 13.16 1.31 -5.22
N LEU A 98 11.94 1.79 -5.49
CA LEU A 98 11.64 2.50 -6.74
C LEU A 98 10.90 3.80 -6.48
N ASN A 99 11.00 4.73 -7.42
CA ASN A 99 10.17 5.92 -7.50
C ASN A 99 9.13 5.73 -8.62
N TYR A 100 7.92 6.20 -8.36
CA TYR A 100 6.82 6.25 -9.32
C TYR A 100 6.19 7.63 -9.29
N ARG A 101 5.51 8.05 -10.36
CA ARG A 101 4.84 9.36 -10.36
C ARG A 101 3.76 9.40 -9.28
N VAL A 102 3.76 10.50 -8.52
CA VAL A 102 2.80 10.77 -7.44
C VAL A 102 1.89 11.95 -7.80
N GLY A 103 0.81 12.11 -7.05
CA GLY A 103 -0.14 13.22 -7.11
C GLY A 103 -0.79 13.38 -8.46
N VAL A 104 -0.91 14.63 -8.90
CA VAL A 104 -1.51 15.01 -10.19
C VAL A 104 -0.81 14.28 -11.34
N LEU A 105 0.53 14.26 -11.36
CA LEU A 105 1.30 13.68 -12.45
C LEU A 105 1.19 12.15 -12.53
N GLY A 106 0.94 11.50 -11.39
CA GLY A 106 0.77 10.04 -11.31
C GLY A 106 -0.66 9.57 -11.52
N PHE A 107 -1.66 10.38 -11.20
CA PHE A 107 -3.02 9.86 -11.01
C PHE A 107 -4.14 10.77 -11.54
N LEU A 108 -3.83 11.85 -12.25
CA LEU A 108 -4.87 12.65 -12.91
C LEU A 108 -5.65 11.81 -13.92
N SER A 109 -6.97 11.89 -13.83
CA SER A 109 -7.88 11.20 -14.74
C SER A 109 -9.09 12.08 -15.07
N THR A 110 -9.46 12.11 -16.34
CA THR A 110 -10.68 12.78 -16.85
C THR A 110 -11.89 11.86 -16.83
N GLY A 111 -11.75 10.60 -16.43
CA GLY A 111 -12.82 9.60 -16.47
C GLY A 111 -13.19 9.15 -17.89
N ASP A 112 -12.37 9.51 -18.88
CA ASP A 112 -12.52 9.15 -20.28
C ASP A 112 -11.15 8.85 -20.93
N GLN A 113 -11.08 8.85 -22.26
CA GLN A 113 -9.86 8.51 -22.98
C GLN A 113 -8.80 9.63 -23.04
N ALA A 114 -9.13 10.87 -22.66
CA ALA A 114 -8.18 11.99 -22.72
C ALA A 114 -7.04 11.82 -21.69
N ALA A 115 -7.39 11.41 -20.48
CA ALA A 115 -6.47 10.98 -19.44
C ALA A 115 -7.11 9.85 -18.62
N LYS A 116 -6.69 8.61 -18.88
CA LYS A 116 -7.25 7.43 -18.19
C LYS A 116 -6.90 7.39 -16.70
N GLY A 117 -5.71 7.86 -16.32
CA GLY A 117 -5.17 7.79 -14.96
C GLY A 117 -4.19 6.64 -14.79
N ASN A 118 -3.96 6.23 -13.53
CA ASN A 118 -3.11 5.10 -13.15
C ASN A 118 -1.64 5.15 -13.62
N TYR A 119 -1.12 6.30 -14.00
CA TYR A 119 0.27 6.44 -14.47
C TYR A 119 1.29 6.00 -13.42
N GLY A 120 1.06 6.30 -12.14
CA GLY A 120 1.91 5.83 -11.05
C GLY A 120 1.89 4.29 -10.87
N LEU A 121 0.76 3.63 -11.13
CA LEU A 121 0.71 2.16 -11.14
C LEU A 121 1.42 1.59 -12.38
N LEU A 122 1.26 2.22 -13.53
CA LEU A 122 1.96 1.84 -14.76
C LEU A 122 3.48 1.99 -14.61
N ASP A 123 3.96 3.01 -13.88
CA ASP A 123 5.38 3.16 -13.55
C ASP A 123 5.87 2.00 -12.67
N GLN A 124 5.08 1.57 -11.69
CA GLN A 124 5.40 0.41 -10.85
C GLN A 124 5.44 -0.88 -11.69
N ILE A 125 4.48 -1.08 -12.59
CA ILE A 125 4.45 -2.22 -13.52
C ILE A 125 5.68 -2.18 -14.43
N GLN A 126 6.05 -1.02 -14.97
CA GLN A 126 7.23 -0.87 -15.82
C GLN A 126 8.52 -1.15 -15.04
N ALA A 127 8.62 -0.71 -13.79
CA ALA A 127 9.74 -1.07 -12.92
C ALA A 127 9.80 -2.58 -12.68
N LEU A 128 8.67 -3.25 -12.43
CA LEU A 128 8.62 -4.70 -12.28
C LEU A 128 9.01 -5.46 -13.56
N ARG A 129 8.61 -4.96 -14.74
CA ARG A 129 9.10 -5.49 -16.04
C ARG A 129 10.62 -5.36 -16.15
N TRP A 130 11.15 -4.18 -15.84
CA TRP A 130 12.59 -3.95 -15.85
C TRP A 130 13.31 -4.91 -14.89
N VAL A 131 12.78 -5.10 -13.68
CA VAL A 131 13.35 -6.04 -12.70
C VAL A 131 13.32 -7.47 -13.25
N SER A 132 12.18 -7.93 -13.78
CA SER A 132 12.04 -9.27 -14.37
C SER A 132 13.05 -9.53 -15.49
N GLU A 133 13.29 -8.53 -16.36
CA GLU A 133 14.19 -8.65 -17.51
C GLU A 133 15.68 -8.49 -17.15
N ASN A 134 16.01 -7.73 -16.10
CA ASN A 134 17.40 -7.29 -15.85
C ASN A 134 17.99 -7.82 -14.54
N ILE A 135 17.21 -8.27 -13.57
CA ILE A 135 17.74 -8.55 -12.23
C ILE A 135 18.72 -9.74 -12.19
N ALA A 136 18.66 -10.62 -13.19
CA ALA A 136 19.63 -11.68 -13.39
C ALA A 136 21.08 -11.14 -13.56
N PHE A 137 21.26 -9.96 -14.15
CA PHE A 137 22.58 -9.32 -14.27
C PHE A 137 23.16 -8.86 -12.93
N PHE A 138 22.31 -8.72 -11.91
CA PHE A 138 22.69 -8.39 -10.54
C PHE A 138 22.78 -9.63 -9.63
N GLY A 139 22.64 -10.83 -10.21
CA GLY A 139 22.62 -12.10 -9.47
C GLY A 139 21.27 -12.42 -8.82
N GLY A 140 20.18 -11.79 -9.25
CA GLY A 140 18.83 -12.07 -8.77
C GLY A 140 18.09 -13.12 -9.61
N ASP A 141 17.12 -13.79 -9.00
CA ASP A 141 16.23 -14.76 -9.67
C ASP A 141 14.92 -14.09 -10.08
N PRO A 142 14.66 -13.88 -11.38
CA PRO A 142 13.43 -13.24 -11.86
C PRO A 142 12.16 -14.08 -11.60
N ARG A 143 12.31 -15.35 -11.20
CA ARG A 143 11.20 -16.24 -10.82
C ARG A 143 10.89 -16.20 -9.32
N ARG A 144 11.65 -15.42 -8.54
CA ARG A 144 11.47 -15.26 -7.08
C ARG A 144 11.45 -13.79 -6.68
N ILE A 145 10.58 -13.03 -7.35
CA ILE A 145 10.26 -11.64 -7.06
C ILE A 145 9.09 -11.58 -6.07
N THR A 146 9.32 -10.92 -4.95
CA THR A 146 8.32 -10.56 -3.94
C THR A 146 8.13 -9.06 -3.94
N VAL A 147 6.91 -8.59 -4.16
CA VAL A 147 6.58 -7.16 -4.06
C VAL A 147 6.04 -6.88 -2.65
N PHE A 148 6.50 -5.81 -2.03
CA PHE A 148 6.04 -5.45 -0.69
C PHE A 148 5.92 -3.95 -0.50
N GLY A 149 5.04 -3.55 0.41
CA GLY A 149 4.80 -2.13 0.68
C GLY A 149 4.07 -1.92 1.99
N SER A 150 4.03 -0.67 2.45
CA SER A 150 3.33 -0.28 3.67
C SER A 150 2.33 0.85 3.42
N GLY A 151 1.15 0.76 4.04
CA GLY A 151 0.09 1.76 3.94
C GLY A 151 -0.42 1.91 2.50
N ILE A 152 -0.13 3.05 1.89
CA ILE A 152 -0.47 3.29 0.48
C ILE A 152 0.38 2.41 -0.45
N GLY A 153 1.64 2.17 -0.12
CA GLY A 153 2.47 1.20 -0.84
C GLY A 153 1.85 -0.20 -0.82
N ALA A 154 1.30 -0.61 0.33
CA ALA A 154 0.56 -1.87 0.45
C ALA A 154 -0.74 -1.88 -0.38
N SER A 155 -1.41 -0.73 -0.48
CA SER A 155 -2.59 -0.56 -1.34
C SER A 155 -2.21 -0.68 -2.82
N CYS A 156 -1.07 -0.13 -3.25
CA CYS A 156 -0.49 -0.38 -4.56
C CYS A 156 -0.20 -1.86 -4.78
N VAL A 157 0.48 -2.55 -3.85
CA VAL A 157 0.75 -3.99 -3.96
C VAL A 157 -0.55 -4.77 -4.15
N SER A 158 -1.57 -4.46 -3.35
CA SER A 158 -2.89 -5.08 -3.45
C SER A 158 -3.59 -4.80 -4.79
N LEU A 159 -3.42 -3.62 -5.38
CA LEU A 159 -3.96 -3.28 -6.70
C LEU A 159 -3.19 -3.98 -7.81
N LEU A 160 -1.87 -4.09 -7.70
CA LEU A 160 -1.03 -4.81 -8.66
C LEU A 160 -1.39 -6.29 -8.72
N THR A 161 -1.75 -6.93 -7.60
CA THR A 161 -2.24 -8.32 -7.59
C THR A 161 -3.58 -8.52 -8.27
N LEU A 162 -4.34 -7.44 -8.53
CA LEU A 162 -5.64 -7.46 -9.22
C LEU A 162 -5.55 -6.99 -10.67
N SER A 163 -4.37 -6.55 -11.12
CA SER A 163 -4.17 -6.05 -12.47
C SER A 163 -3.60 -7.13 -13.38
N HIS A 164 -4.26 -7.37 -14.52
CA HIS A 164 -3.77 -8.29 -15.54
C HIS A 164 -2.41 -7.87 -16.14
N HIS A 165 -2.08 -6.58 -16.07
CA HIS A 165 -0.78 -6.05 -16.54
C HIS A 165 0.41 -6.51 -15.69
N SER A 166 0.15 -7.00 -14.48
CA SER A 166 1.16 -7.48 -13.53
C SER A 166 1.44 -8.98 -13.62
N GLU A 167 0.63 -9.72 -14.38
CA GLU A 167 0.74 -11.18 -14.47
C GLU A 167 2.14 -11.62 -14.92
N GLY A 168 2.70 -12.57 -14.17
CA GLY A 168 4.04 -13.11 -14.44
C GLY A 168 5.20 -12.20 -14.05
N LEU A 169 4.96 -10.96 -13.60
CA LEU A 169 6.04 -10.04 -13.20
C LEU A 169 6.56 -10.29 -11.78
N PHE A 170 5.72 -10.85 -10.90
CA PHE A 170 6.11 -11.25 -9.55
C PHE A 170 5.29 -12.45 -9.09
N GLN A 171 5.74 -13.12 -8.02
CA GLN A 171 5.13 -14.36 -7.54
C GLN A 171 4.53 -14.22 -6.14
N ARG A 172 5.02 -13.24 -5.36
CA ARG A 172 4.61 -13.07 -3.96
C ARG A 172 4.34 -11.62 -3.61
N ALA A 173 3.42 -11.40 -2.68
CA ALA A 173 3.05 -10.08 -2.20
C ALA A 173 3.08 -10.01 -0.66
N ILE A 174 3.66 -8.96 -0.10
CA ILE A 174 3.58 -8.65 1.33
C ILE A 174 2.89 -7.29 1.51
N ILE A 175 1.71 -7.32 2.14
CA ILE A 175 0.77 -6.19 2.22
C ILE A 175 0.68 -5.72 3.68
N GLN A 176 1.46 -4.70 4.03
CA GLN A 176 1.58 -4.22 5.40
C GLN A 176 0.68 -3.00 5.65
N SER A 177 -0.36 -3.14 6.48
CA SER A 177 -1.19 -2.01 6.94
C SER A 177 -1.89 -1.23 5.83
N GLY A 178 -2.32 -1.90 4.76
CA GLY A 178 -3.07 -1.30 3.65
C GLY A 178 -3.79 -2.35 2.81
N SER A 179 -4.71 -1.91 1.95
CA SER A 179 -5.52 -2.79 1.10
C SER A 179 -6.20 -1.97 0.00
N ALA A 180 -6.40 -2.57 -1.17
CA ALA A 180 -7.18 -1.99 -2.26
C ALA A 180 -8.64 -1.67 -1.88
N LEU A 181 -9.16 -2.24 -0.79
CA LEU A 181 -10.54 -2.02 -0.29
C LEU A 181 -10.67 -0.81 0.66
N SER A 182 -9.57 -0.15 0.98
CA SER A 182 -9.63 0.99 1.89
C SER A 182 -10.28 2.21 1.20
N SER A 183 -11.02 3.05 1.93
CA SER A 183 -11.71 4.23 1.36
C SER A 183 -10.78 5.22 0.65
N TRP A 184 -9.50 5.21 1.00
CA TRP A 184 -8.44 6.04 0.43
C TRP A 184 -7.56 5.31 -0.60
N ALA A 185 -7.89 4.07 -0.96
CA ALA A 185 -7.09 3.28 -1.90
C ALA A 185 -7.39 3.64 -3.36
N VAL A 186 -8.67 3.92 -3.67
CA VAL A 186 -9.18 4.24 -5.00
C VAL A 186 -9.91 5.57 -4.98
N ASN A 187 -9.75 6.36 -6.04
CA ASN A 187 -10.51 7.56 -6.30
C ASN A 187 -11.71 7.26 -7.20
N TYR A 188 -12.91 7.31 -6.62
CA TYR A 188 -14.18 7.12 -7.33
C TYR A 188 -14.74 8.41 -7.97
N GLN A 189 -14.10 9.56 -7.77
CA GLN A 189 -14.53 10.85 -8.31
C GLN A 189 -13.42 11.61 -9.08
N PRO A 190 -12.68 10.96 -10.01
CA PRO A 190 -11.54 11.61 -10.67
C PRO A 190 -11.92 12.85 -11.47
N VAL A 191 -13.05 12.80 -12.20
CA VAL A 191 -13.57 13.93 -13.00
C VAL A 191 -13.70 15.20 -12.16
N LYS A 192 -14.27 15.08 -10.96
CA LYS A 192 -14.48 16.20 -10.04
C LYS A 192 -13.17 16.88 -9.65
N TYR A 193 -12.16 16.09 -9.26
CA TYR A 193 -10.89 16.64 -8.79
C TYR A 193 -10.04 17.19 -9.93
N THR A 194 -10.08 16.55 -11.11
CA THR A 194 -9.43 17.05 -12.32
C THR A 194 -10.04 18.37 -12.79
N SER A 195 -11.37 18.52 -12.80
CA SER A 195 -12.01 19.80 -13.14
C SER A 195 -11.67 20.91 -12.14
N LEU A 196 -11.65 20.62 -10.84
CA LEU A 196 -11.24 21.59 -9.81
C LEU A 196 -9.79 22.05 -10.00
N LEU A 197 -8.89 21.15 -10.37
CA LEU A 197 -7.51 21.51 -10.69
C LEU A 197 -7.45 22.39 -11.95
N ALA A 198 -8.14 21.97 -13.02
CA ALA A 198 -8.19 22.71 -14.27
C ALA A 198 -8.71 24.14 -14.08
N ASP A 199 -9.74 24.32 -13.24
CA ASP A 199 -10.22 25.65 -12.82
C ASP A 199 -9.13 26.51 -12.18
N LYS A 200 -8.39 25.93 -11.22
CA LYS A 200 -7.36 26.66 -10.46
C LYS A 200 -6.18 27.11 -11.31
N VAL A 201 -5.82 26.35 -12.34
CA VAL A 201 -4.69 26.67 -13.23
C VAL A 201 -5.12 27.33 -14.54
N GLY A 202 -6.41 27.64 -14.71
CA GLY A 202 -6.93 28.33 -15.90
C GLY A 202 -7.00 27.45 -17.15
N CYS A 203 -7.19 26.14 -16.98
CA CYS A 203 -7.40 25.15 -18.03
C CYS A 203 -8.85 24.63 -18.10
N ASN A 204 -9.83 25.39 -17.58
CA ASN A 204 -11.23 25.00 -17.62
C ASN A 204 -11.81 25.17 -19.04
N VAL A 205 -11.69 24.11 -19.83
CA VAL A 205 -12.32 23.95 -21.14
C VAL A 205 -13.23 22.73 -21.11
N LEU A 206 -14.29 22.77 -21.92
CA LEU A 206 -15.32 21.72 -21.92
C LEU A 206 -14.83 20.41 -22.54
N ASP A 207 -13.95 20.48 -23.53
CA ASP A 207 -13.36 19.31 -24.17
C ASP A 207 -12.20 18.78 -23.31
N THR A 208 -12.24 17.49 -22.97
CA THR A 208 -11.27 16.88 -22.06
C THR A 208 -9.90 16.72 -22.70
N VAL A 209 -9.80 16.59 -24.03
CA VAL A 209 -8.52 16.52 -24.74
C VAL A 209 -7.83 17.88 -24.67
N ASP A 210 -8.56 18.95 -25.00
CA ASP A 210 -8.05 20.33 -24.89
C ASP A 210 -7.65 20.69 -23.44
N MET A 211 -8.42 20.20 -22.46
CA MET A 211 -8.12 20.39 -21.03
C MET A 211 -6.79 19.75 -20.66
N VAL A 212 -6.59 18.49 -21.04
CA VAL A 212 -5.35 17.76 -20.75
C VAL A 212 -4.16 18.38 -21.49
N ASP A 213 -4.34 18.84 -22.72
CA ASP A 213 -3.30 19.53 -23.48
C ASP A 213 -2.92 20.88 -22.85
N CYS A 214 -3.88 21.63 -22.32
CA CYS A 214 -3.61 22.82 -21.51
C CYS A 214 -2.83 22.48 -20.23
N LEU A 215 -3.24 21.42 -19.52
CA LEU A 215 -2.56 20.99 -18.29
C LEU A 215 -1.11 20.57 -18.54
N ARG A 216 -0.82 19.92 -19.67
CA ARG A 216 0.56 19.56 -20.08
C ARG A 216 1.46 20.76 -20.35
N GLN A 217 0.89 21.94 -20.64
CA GLN A 217 1.67 23.17 -20.84
C GLN A 217 2.01 23.87 -19.52
N LYS A 218 1.44 23.43 -18.40
CA LYS A 218 1.74 23.96 -17.07
C LYS A 218 3.02 23.36 -16.54
N SER A 219 3.73 24.13 -15.70
CA SER A 219 4.87 23.57 -14.98
C SER A 219 4.39 22.57 -13.91
N ALA A 220 5.19 21.52 -13.65
CA ALA A 220 4.96 20.57 -12.55
C ALA A 220 4.60 21.27 -11.24
N LYS A 221 5.37 22.31 -10.91
CA LYS A 221 5.22 23.12 -9.71
C LYS A 221 3.84 23.79 -9.63
N GLU A 222 3.40 24.42 -10.73
CA GLU A 222 2.09 25.06 -10.80
C GLU A 222 0.95 24.06 -10.59
N LEU A 223 1.09 22.82 -11.06
CA LEU A 223 0.08 21.77 -10.86
C LEU A 223 0.07 21.22 -9.42
N VAL A 224 1.25 20.96 -8.86
CA VAL A 224 1.39 20.28 -7.55
C VAL A 224 1.10 21.22 -6.37
N GLU A 225 1.37 22.52 -6.51
CA GLU A 225 1.11 23.51 -5.44
C GLU A 225 -0.38 23.84 -5.25
N GLN A 226 -1.28 23.26 -6.06
CA GLN A 226 -2.72 23.51 -5.93
C GLN A 226 -3.33 22.76 -4.75
N ASP A 227 -4.00 23.52 -3.88
CA ASP A 227 -4.73 22.95 -2.75
C ASP A 227 -6.05 22.30 -3.20
N ILE A 228 -6.04 20.98 -3.43
CA ILE A 228 -7.23 20.20 -3.79
C ILE A 228 -7.57 19.24 -2.65
N GLN A 229 -8.56 19.62 -1.85
CA GLN A 229 -8.96 18.85 -0.68
C GLN A 229 -10.02 17.78 -1.02
N PRO A 230 -9.73 16.48 -0.79
CA PRO A 230 -10.72 15.44 -0.96
C PRO A 230 -11.74 15.43 0.20
N ALA A 231 -12.79 14.62 0.04
CA ALA A 231 -13.63 14.28 1.18
C ALA A 231 -12.78 13.57 2.25
N ARG A 232 -13.16 13.73 3.53
CA ARG A 232 -12.47 13.10 4.65
C ARG A 232 -12.33 11.59 4.38
N TYR A 233 -11.12 11.04 4.57
CA TYR A 233 -10.78 9.62 4.34
C TYR A 233 -10.79 9.13 2.90
N HIS A 234 -10.84 10.04 1.94
CA HIS A 234 -10.74 9.74 0.51
C HIS A 234 -9.51 10.45 -0.08
N VAL A 235 -9.18 10.13 -1.33
CA VAL A 235 -8.04 10.70 -2.06
C VAL A 235 -8.52 11.50 -3.27
N ALA A 236 -7.86 12.62 -3.57
CA ALA A 236 -8.19 13.47 -4.71
C ALA A 236 -7.51 12.99 -6.00
N PHE A 237 -6.25 12.58 -5.89
CA PHE A 237 -5.45 11.98 -6.96
C PHE A 237 -4.87 10.67 -6.43
N GLY A 238 -5.33 9.56 -6.99
CA GLY A 238 -4.95 8.20 -6.64
C GLY A 238 -5.49 7.23 -7.71
N PRO A 239 -5.27 5.91 -7.55
CA PRO A 239 -5.74 4.90 -8.48
C PRO A 239 -7.22 5.05 -8.83
N VAL A 240 -7.58 4.78 -10.07
CA VAL A 240 -8.96 4.85 -10.60
C VAL A 240 -9.34 3.53 -11.25
N ILE A 241 -10.64 3.22 -11.29
CA ILE A 241 -11.18 2.12 -12.08
C ILE A 241 -11.26 2.61 -13.53
N ASP A 242 -10.26 2.27 -14.34
CA ASP A 242 -10.13 2.72 -15.73
C ASP A 242 -10.64 1.70 -16.75
N GLY A 243 -11.04 0.50 -16.30
CA GLY A 243 -11.47 -0.58 -17.16
C GLY A 243 -10.32 -1.30 -17.88
N ASP A 244 -9.07 -1.02 -17.49
CA ASP A 244 -7.86 -1.57 -18.11
C ASP A 244 -6.84 -1.98 -17.03
N VAL A 245 -6.08 -1.02 -16.47
CA VAL A 245 -5.14 -1.32 -15.38
C VAL A 245 -5.87 -1.89 -14.18
N ILE A 246 -6.99 -1.27 -13.81
CA ILE A 246 -7.94 -1.74 -12.79
C ILE A 246 -9.29 -1.93 -13.49
N PRO A 247 -9.62 -3.18 -13.90
CA PRO A 247 -10.77 -3.45 -14.75
C PRO A 247 -12.13 -3.15 -14.13
N ASP A 248 -12.27 -3.38 -12.82
CA ASP A 248 -13.52 -3.19 -12.07
C ASP A 248 -13.20 -2.82 -10.61
N ASP A 249 -14.23 -2.66 -9.78
CA ASP A 249 -14.06 -2.42 -8.36
C ASP A 249 -13.20 -3.52 -7.71
N PRO A 250 -12.18 -3.17 -6.89
CA PRO A 250 -11.35 -4.16 -6.23
C PRO A 250 -12.11 -5.20 -5.41
N GLU A 251 -13.29 -4.85 -4.84
CA GLU A 251 -14.15 -5.82 -4.15
C GLU A 251 -14.63 -6.91 -5.11
N ILE A 252 -15.05 -6.52 -6.32
CA ILE A 252 -15.52 -7.44 -7.37
C ILE A 252 -14.36 -8.29 -7.91
N LEU A 253 -13.20 -7.68 -8.19
CA LEU A 253 -12.03 -8.42 -8.70
C LEU A 253 -11.51 -9.46 -7.69
N MET A 254 -11.59 -9.15 -6.39
CA MET A 254 -11.26 -10.11 -5.34
C MET A 254 -12.27 -11.27 -5.29
N GLU A 255 -13.57 -11.02 -5.46
CA GLU A 255 -14.58 -12.09 -5.53
C GLU A 255 -14.39 -13.01 -6.75
N GLN A 256 -13.88 -12.49 -7.86
CA GLN A 256 -13.57 -13.25 -9.08
C GLN A 256 -12.30 -14.11 -8.95
N GLY A 257 -11.44 -13.81 -7.98
CA GLY A 257 -10.23 -14.59 -7.70
C GLY A 257 -9.02 -14.25 -8.58
N GLU A 258 -8.97 -13.05 -9.16
CA GLU A 258 -7.85 -12.59 -10.00
C GLU A 258 -6.48 -12.64 -9.27
N PHE A 259 -6.49 -12.51 -7.94
CA PHE A 259 -5.27 -12.55 -7.11
C PHE A 259 -4.81 -13.96 -6.69
N LEU A 260 -5.53 -15.03 -7.07
CA LEU A 260 -5.28 -16.38 -6.53
C LEU A 260 -3.94 -17.01 -6.95
N ASN A 261 -3.23 -16.40 -7.89
CA ASN A 261 -1.95 -16.89 -8.41
C ASN A 261 -0.73 -16.50 -7.56
N TYR A 262 -0.90 -15.68 -6.51
CA TYR A 262 0.21 -15.13 -5.73
C TYR A 262 0.27 -15.73 -4.31
N ASP A 263 1.48 -15.94 -3.79
CA ASP A 263 1.65 -16.16 -2.34
C ASP A 263 1.51 -14.82 -1.62
N ILE A 264 0.54 -14.68 -0.71
CA ILE A 264 0.25 -13.41 -0.04
C ILE A 264 0.48 -13.50 1.46
N MET A 265 1.24 -12.55 2.00
CA MET A 265 1.32 -12.25 3.42
C MET A 265 0.70 -10.88 3.67
N LEU A 266 -0.20 -10.75 4.64
CA LEU A 266 -0.82 -9.47 5.00
C LEU A 266 -0.93 -9.31 6.52
N GLY A 267 -0.95 -8.07 6.99
CA GLY A 267 -1.06 -7.78 8.42
C GLY A 267 -1.38 -6.32 8.73
N VAL A 268 -1.74 -6.07 9.99
CA VAL A 268 -2.04 -4.74 10.54
C VAL A 268 -1.37 -4.58 11.90
N ASN A 269 -1.13 -3.33 12.29
CA ASN A 269 -0.63 -2.99 13.63
C ASN A 269 -1.79 -2.91 14.63
N GLN A 270 -1.48 -3.10 15.91
CA GLN A 270 -2.48 -3.02 16.98
C GLN A 270 -3.15 -1.63 17.09
N GLY A 271 -2.44 -0.56 16.73
CA GLY A 271 -2.85 0.83 16.98
C GLY A 271 -2.79 1.73 15.75
N GLU A 272 -3.18 1.25 14.56
CA GLU A 272 -3.13 2.05 13.30
C GLU A 272 -3.80 3.42 13.43
N GLY A 273 -4.88 3.49 14.21
CA GLY A 273 -5.74 4.66 14.37
C GLY A 273 -5.20 5.76 15.29
N LEU A 274 -3.92 5.74 15.70
CA LEU A 274 -3.39 6.69 16.69
C LEU A 274 -3.64 8.17 16.30
N LYS A 275 -3.40 8.53 15.03
CA LYS A 275 -3.58 9.90 14.53
C LYS A 275 -5.04 10.38 14.52
N PHE A 276 -6.03 9.50 14.70
CA PHE A 276 -7.44 9.91 14.81
C PHE A 276 -7.77 10.51 16.17
N VAL A 277 -7.02 10.13 17.21
CA VAL A 277 -7.29 10.51 18.60
C VAL A 277 -6.24 11.45 19.19
N GLU A 278 -5.11 11.64 18.50
CA GLU A 278 -3.99 12.47 18.99
C GLU A 278 -4.39 13.91 19.34
N GLY A 279 -5.30 14.53 18.58
CA GLY A 279 -5.82 15.87 18.87
C GLY A 279 -7.05 15.91 19.79
N VAL A 280 -7.46 14.75 20.30
CA VAL A 280 -8.69 14.53 21.07
C VAL A 280 -8.38 14.06 22.51
N VAL A 281 -7.19 13.50 22.73
CA VAL A 281 -6.72 13.15 24.07
C VAL A 281 -6.09 14.37 24.71
N ASP A 282 -6.74 14.90 25.76
CA ASP A 282 -6.11 15.89 26.63
C ASP A 282 -5.09 15.17 27.53
N PRO A 283 -3.81 15.60 27.57
CA PRO A 283 -2.81 14.99 28.44
C PRO A 283 -3.15 15.06 29.94
N GLU A 284 -3.95 16.04 30.36
CA GLU A 284 -4.32 16.26 31.76
C GLU A 284 -5.64 15.57 32.14
N ASP A 285 -6.65 15.64 31.25
CA ASP A 285 -8.02 15.16 31.54
C ASP A 285 -8.38 13.82 30.86
N GLY A 286 -7.48 13.25 30.05
CA GLY A 286 -7.73 12.02 29.30
C GLY A 286 -8.71 12.22 28.14
N VAL A 287 -9.53 11.21 27.84
CA VAL A 287 -10.53 11.27 26.76
C VAL A 287 -11.92 11.47 27.37
N SER A 288 -12.57 12.60 27.08
CA SER A 288 -13.96 12.80 27.52
C SER A 288 -14.93 11.84 26.82
N GLY A 289 -16.10 11.59 27.40
CA GLY A 289 -17.10 10.72 26.76
C GLY A 289 -17.56 11.22 25.39
N THR A 290 -17.62 12.54 25.19
CA THR A 290 -17.96 13.17 23.91
C THR A 290 -16.85 13.03 22.88
N ASP A 291 -15.61 13.14 23.32
CA ASP A 291 -14.40 12.96 22.52
C ASP A 291 -14.25 11.52 22.04
N PHE A 292 -14.58 10.57 22.90
CA PHE A 292 -14.65 9.16 22.58
C PHE A 292 -15.75 8.87 21.54
N ASP A 293 -16.97 9.35 21.75
CA ASP A 293 -18.09 9.14 20.82
C ASP A 293 -17.82 9.77 19.44
N TYR A 294 -17.21 10.95 19.40
CA TYR A 294 -16.77 11.59 18.15
C TYR A 294 -15.69 10.76 17.44
N SER A 295 -14.67 10.31 18.16
CA SER A 295 -13.58 9.49 17.60
C SER A 295 -14.07 8.14 17.09
N VAL A 296 -14.93 7.46 17.85
CA VAL A 296 -15.46 6.13 17.52
C VAL A 296 -16.48 6.18 16.38
N SER A 297 -17.37 7.17 16.35
CA SER A 297 -18.30 7.33 15.21
C SER A 297 -17.55 7.59 13.90
N THR A 298 -16.44 8.33 13.98
CA THR A 298 -15.54 8.57 12.85
C THR A 298 -14.79 7.30 12.42
N LEU A 299 -14.32 6.48 13.37
CA LEU A 299 -13.60 5.22 13.12
C LEU A 299 -14.51 4.07 12.63
N TRP A 300 -15.77 4.02 13.07
CA TRP A 300 -16.72 2.95 12.71
C TRP A 300 -16.94 2.84 11.20
N THR A 301 -16.94 3.98 10.50
CA THR A 301 -17.05 4.05 9.03
C THR A 301 -15.85 3.37 8.33
N ILE A 302 -14.69 3.32 9.00
CA ILE A 302 -13.42 2.83 8.44
C ILE A 302 -13.22 1.34 8.75
N CYS A 303 -13.50 0.89 9.98
CA CYS A 303 -13.35 -0.52 10.35
C CYS A 303 -14.26 -1.44 9.52
N MET A 304 -15.44 -0.96 9.11
CA MET A 304 -16.34 -1.71 8.22
C MET A 304 -15.78 -1.90 6.80
N ALA A 305 -14.83 -1.07 6.34
CA ALA A 305 -14.14 -1.26 5.06
C ALA A 305 -12.98 -2.27 5.18
N ILE A 306 -12.27 -2.29 6.32
CA ILE A 306 -11.12 -3.17 6.55
C ILE A 306 -11.54 -4.62 6.87
N LEU A 307 -12.67 -4.82 7.57
CA LEU A 307 -13.15 -6.14 8.02
C LEU A 307 -14.09 -6.86 7.04
N ARG A 308 -14.31 -6.33 5.83
CA ARG A 308 -15.20 -6.94 4.82
C ARG A 308 -14.59 -8.10 4.03
N VAL A 309 -13.38 -8.54 4.36
CA VAL A 309 -12.84 -9.82 3.87
C VAL A 309 -13.60 -10.97 4.57
N ARG A 310 -14.79 -11.30 4.06
CA ARG A 310 -15.44 -12.57 4.40
C ARG A 310 -14.65 -13.68 3.72
N THR A 311 -13.99 -14.51 4.52
CA THR A 311 -13.47 -15.78 4.05
C THR A 311 -14.61 -16.60 3.40
N PRO A 312 -14.46 -17.14 2.19
CA PRO A 312 -15.42 -18.08 1.66
C PRO A 312 -15.35 -19.35 2.51
N CYS A 313 -16.42 -19.68 3.21
CA CYS A 313 -16.55 -20.99 3.85
C CYS A 313 -16.41 -22.09 2.78
N GLY A 314 -15.33 -22.87 2.88
CA GLY A 314 -15.08 -24.02 2.03
C GLY A 314 -16.04 -25.19 2.34
N ARG A 315 -16.70 -25.64 1.27
CA ARG A 315 -17.39 -26.93 1.03
C ARG A 315 -18.80 -27.18 1.59
N PRO A 316 -19.63 -27.91 0.81
CA PRO A 316 -21.08 -27.96 1.00
C PRO A 316 -21.49 -29.14 1.90
N SER A 317 -22.10 -28.85 3.03
CA SER A 317 -23.03 -29.78 3.67
C SER A 317 -24.34 -29.07 3.95
N SER A 318 -25.39 -29.66 3.40
CA SER A 318 -26.81 -29.36 3.46
C SER A 318 -27.29 -28.59 4.71
N SER A 319 -27.41 -27.26 4.61
CA SER A 319 -28.56 -26.45 5.08
C SER A 319 -28.24 -24.95 5.02
N CYS A 320 -28.46 -24.31 3.87
CA CYS A 320 -28.61 -22.85 3.82
C CYS A 320 -30.07 -22.54 3.42
N THR A 321 -30.95 -22.48 4.40
CA THR A 321 -32.24 -21.82 4.24
C THR A 321 -32.02 -20.31 4.31
N GLN A 322 -32.30 -19.62 3.19
CA GLN A 322 -32.51 -18.17 3.18
C GLN A 322 -33.65 -17.84 4.15
N THR A 323 -33.34 -17.14 5.23
CA THR A 323 -34.32 -16.36 5.98
C THR A 323 -33.74 -14.98 6.17
N GLY A 324 -34.35 -13.99 5.51
CA GLY A 324 -34.06 -12.59 5.75
C GLY A 324 -34.28 -12.25 7.21
N GLN A 325 -33.29 -11.65 7.86
CA GLN A 325 -33.44 -11.03 9.16
C GLN A 325 -32.65 -9.72 9.21
N THR A 326 -33.45 -8.65 9.28
CA THR A 326 -33.28 -7.39 10.00
C THR A 326 -31.92 -7.15 10.67
N VAL A 327 -31.28 -6.07 10.22
CA VAL A 327 -30.17 -5.37 10.89
C VAL A 327 -30.44 -5.27 12.39
N THR A 328 -29.75 -6.10 13.17
CA THR A 328 -29.69 -5.97 14.62
C THR A 328 -28.26 -5.60 15.00
N ILE A 329 -28.17 -4.35 15.43
CA ILE A 329 -26.99 -3.57 15.79
C ILE A 329 -26.20 -4.25 16.92
N LEU A 330 -24.97 -4.69 16.65
CA LEU A 330 -24.01 -5.13 17.66
C LEU A 330 -23.36 -3.93 18.36
N ARG A 331 -24.14 -3.16 19.13
CA ARG A 331 -23.62 -2.30 20.21
C ARG A 331 -22.95 -3.05 21.39
N PRO A 332 -23.22 -4.34 21.72
CA PRO A 332 -22.64 -4.95 22.92
C PRO A 332 -21.18 -5.42 22.81
N ALA A 333 -20.67 -5.68 21.60
CA ALA A 333 -19.36 -6.34 21.44
C ALA A 333 -18.17 -5.47 21.89
N VAL A 334 -18.29 -4.14 21.75
CA VAL A 334 -17.26 -3.18 22.19
C VAL A 334 -17.25 -3.04 23.72
N ARG A 335 -18.38 -3.22 24.42
CA ARG A 335 -18.43 -3.22 25.89
C ARG A 335 -17.73 -4.43 26.51
N HIS A 336 -17.81 -5.60 25.86
CA HIS A 336 -17.21 -6.82 26.39
C HIS A 336 -15.68 -6.83 26.26
N TRP A 337 -15.13 -6.22 25.21
CA TRP A 337 -13.67 -6.10 25.03
C TRP A 337 -13.02 -5.22 26.11
N TRP A 338 -13.73 -4.21 26.60
CA TRP A 338 -13.19 -3.28 27.60
C TRP A 338 -13.33 -3.77 29.05
N HIS A 339 -14.38 -4.54 29.38
CA HIS A 339 -14.51 -5.13 30.73
C HIS A 339 -13.41 -6.14 31.07
N SER A 340 -12.78 -6.78 30.07
CA SER A 340 -11.65 -7.69 30.30
C SER A 340 -10.32 -6.98 30.54
N SER A 341 -10.19 -5.71 30.17
CA SER A 341 -8.96 -4.92 30.31
C SER A 341 -8.92 -4.14 31.64
N LEU A 342 -10.08 -3.83 32.22
CA LEU A 342 -10.18 -3.17 33.53
C LEU A 342 -10.02 -4.12 34.72
N THR A 343 -10.24 -5.43 34.56
CA THR A 343 -10.08 -6.41 35.65
C THR A 343 -8.62 -6.75 35.94
N THR A 344 -7.68 -6.39 35.05
CA THR A 344 -6.24 -6.55 35.26
C THR A 344 -5.56 -5.34 35.92
N SER A 345 -6.23 -4.20 36.03
CA SER A 345 -5.73 -3.00 36.71
C SER A 345 -6.67 -2.66 37.87
N GLY A 346 -6.42 -3.22 39.05
CA GLY A 346 -7.28 -3.15 40.23
C GLY A 346 -7.67 -1.73 40.68
N TRP A 347 -8.71 -1.18 40.08
CA TRP A 347 -9.36 0.07 40.49
C TRP A 347 -10.85 -0.18 40.68
N SER A 348 -11.29 -0.17 41.94
CA SER A 348 -12.71 -0.17 42.31
C SER A 348 -13.19 1.27 42.48
N PRO A 349 -14.27 1.72 41.82
CA PRO A 349 -14.86 3.02 42.10
C PRO A 349 -15.82 2.94 43.29
N GLN A 350 -15.59 3.77 44.32
CA GLN A 350 -16.66 4.21 45.22
C GLN A 350 -17.25 5.50 44.62
N TRP A 351 -18.58 5.45 44.46
CA TRP A 351 -19.58 6.37 43.91
C TRP A 351 -19.21 7.84 43.69
#